data_AF-A0AAU3KRA0-F1
#
_entry.id   AF-A0AAU3KRA0-F1
#
_cell.length_a   1.000
_cell.length_b   1.000
_cell.length_c   1.000
_cell.angle_alpha   90.00
_cell.angle_beta   90.00
_cell.angle_gamma   90.00
#
_symmetry.space_group_name_H-M   'P 1'
#
loop_
_entity.id
_entity.type
_entity.pdbx_description
1 polymer ?
#
loop_
_entity_poly.entity_id
_entity_poly.type
_entity_poly.pdbx_seq_one_letter_code
_entity_poly.pdbx_strand_id
1 'polypeptide(L)' 'MESGTQLEDLRSALSCVYQKLDAESLTEPDRVELVARAEVVQDQIDAIQNAIGNEELAP' A
#
# COMPACT_ATOMS: atom_id res chain seq x y z
N MET A 1 -12.83 -5.94 -14.16
CA MET A 1 -12.53 -4.67 -13.45
C MET A 1 -12.41 -4.98 -11.95
N GLU A 2 -11.47 -5.84 -11.57
CA GLU A 2 -11.28 -6.26 -10.17
C GLU A 2 -9.95 -5.73 -9.59
N SER A 3 -8.90 -5.70 -10.43
CA SER A 3 -7.59 -5.12 -10.08
C SER A 3 -7.66 -3.63 -9.74
N GLY A 4 -8.60 -2.88 -10.34
CA GLY A 4 -8.83 -1.46 -10.03
C GLY A 4 -9.33 -1.27 -8.60
N THR A 5 -10.37 -2.02 -8.21
CA THR A 5 -10.94 -1.97 -6.85
C THR A 5 -9.92 -2.41 -5.79
N GLN A 6 -9.19 -3.51 -6.04
CA GLN A 6 -8.16 -3.98 -5.11
C GLN A 6 -7.02 -2.96 -4.92
N LEU A 7 -6.62 -2.28 -5.99
CA LEU A 7 -5.59 -1.24 -5.94
C LEU A 7 -6.08 0.01 -5.20
N GLU A 8 -7.35 0.39 -5.34
CA GLU A 8 -7.96 1.46 -4.54
C GLU A 8 -8.05 1.09 -3.05
N ASP A 9 -8.41 -0.15 -2.71
CA ASP A 9 -8.41 -0.66 -1.34
C ASP A 9 -7.01 -0.60 -0.70
N LEU A 10 -5.98 -1.04 -1.41
CA LEU A 10 -4.60 -0.98 -0.92
C LEU A 10 -4.11 0.46 -0.73
N ARG A 11 -4.45 1.37 -1.65
CA ARG A 11 -4.14 2.80 -1.51
C ARG A 11 -4.85 3.42 -0.32
N SER A 12 -6.11 3.04 -0.07
CA SER A 12 -6.87 3.48 1.10
C SER A 12 -6.23 2.97 2.40
N ALA A 13 -5.84 1.69 2.43
CA ALA A 13 -5.13 1.10 3.56
C ALA A 13 -3.79 1.79 3.84
N LEU A 14 -3.02 2.10 2.78
CA LEU A 14 -1.75 2.82 2.89
C LEU A 14 -1.96 4.24 3.44
N SER A 15 -2.96 4.96 2.94
CA SER A 15 -3.33 6.29 3.46
C SER A 15 -3.68 6.24 4.95
N CYS A 16 -4.48 5.24 5.35
CA CYS A 16 -4.84 5.04 6.76
C CYS A 16 -3.60 4.78 7.65
N VAL A 17 -2.62 4.03 7.16
CA VAL A 17 -1.35 3.80 7.88
C VAL A 17 -0.58 5.10 8.05
N TYR A 18 -0.48 5.94 7.01
CA TYR A 18 0.19 7.24 7.13
C TYR A 18 -0.54 8.21 8.06
N GLN A 19 -1.87 8.22 8.05
CA GLN A 19 -2.64 9.01 9.01
C GLN A 19 -2.38 8.59 10.46
N LYS A 20 -2.17 7.29 10.71
CA LYS A 20 -1.78 6.80 12.04
C LYS A 20 -0.33 7.14 12.37
N LEU A 21 0.57 7.12 11.40
CA LEU A 21 1.97 7.52 11.58
C LEU A 21 2.13 8.99 11.94
N ASP A 22 1.22 9.85 11.50
CA ASP A 22 1.18 11.28 11.83
C ASP A 22 0.59 11.56 13.23
N ALA A 23 0.06 10.54 13.91
CA ALA A 23 -0.51 10.72 15.23
C ALA A 23 0.57 11.10 16.25
N GLU A 24 0.39 12.25 16.90
CA GLU A 24 1.34 12.82 17.86
C GLU A 24 1.61 11.93 19.10
N SER A 25 0.71 10.95 19.35
CA SER A 25 0.79 10.02 20.49
C SER A 25 1.44 8.67 20.16
N LEU A 26 2.00 8.50 18.97
CA LEU A 26 2.50 7.20 18.52
C LEU A 26 3.82 6.83 19.22
N THR A 27 3.91 5.60 19.72
CA THR A 27 5.16 5.11 20.31
C THR A 27 6.14 4.67 19.22
N GLU A 28 7.45 4.66 19.53
CA GLU A 28 8.49 4.20 18.60
C GLU A 28 8.26 2.78 18.05
N PRO A 29 7.89 1.76 18.85
CA PRO A 29 7.59 0.43 18.30
C PRO A 29 6.33 0.40 17.42
N ASP A 30 5.27 1.13 17.77
CA ASP A 30 4.07 1.27 16.92
C ASP A 30 4.43 1.93 15.58
N ARG A 31 5.33 2.91 15.59
CA ARG A 31 5.83 3.57 14.39
C ARG A 31 6.56 2.59 13.47
N VAL A 32 7.44 1.76 14.03
CA VAL A 32 8.19 0.76 13.26
C VAL A 32 7.24 -0.27 12.65
N GLU A 33 6.25 -0.75 13.40
CA GLU A 33 5.26 -1.70 12.88
C GLU A 33 4.41 -1.09 11.76
N LEU A 34 3.96 0.15 11.92
CA LEU A 34 3.20 0.85 10.89
C LEU A 34 4.03 1.14 9.64
N VAL A 35 5.31 1.49 9.78
CA VAL A 35 6.22 1.65 8.63
C VAL A 35 6.40 0.31 7.90
N ALA A 36 6.68 -0.78 8.62
CA ALA A 36 6.83 -2.10 8.01
C ALA A 36 5.55 -2.53 7.28
N ARG A 37 4.37 -2.22 7.85
CA ARG A 37 3.08 -2.45 7.20
C ARG A 37 2.89 -1.59 5.95
N ALA A 38 3.32 -0.32 5.98
CA ALA A 38 3.27 0.56 4.81
C ALA A 38 4.12 0.00 3.66
N GLU A 39 5.33 -0.49 3.96
CA GLU A 39 6.22 -1.13 2.98
C GLU A 39 5.58 -2.34 2.32
N VAL A 40 4.98 -3.24 3.11
CA VAL A 40 4.29 -4.43 2.58
C VAL A 40 3.08 -4.08 1.70
N VAL A 41 2.34 -3.03 2.05
CA VAL A 41 1.21 -2.56 1.23
C VAL A 41 1.72 -1.88 -0.06
N GLN A 42 2.81 -1.12 0.02
CA GLN A 42 3.45 -0.51 -1.14
C GLN A 42 3.94 -1.57 -2.14
N ASP A 43 4.57 -2.65 -1.65
CA ASP A 43 5.03 -3.76 -2.47
C ASP A 43 3.88 -4.46 -3.20
N GLN A 44 2.75 -4.67 -2.52
CA GLN A 44 1.54 -5.22 -3.16
C GLN A 44 0.95 -4.30 -4.24
N ILE A 45 0.97 -2.99 -4.01
CA ILE A 45 0.53 -2.02 -5.03
C ILE A 45 1.45 -2.10 -6.24
N ASP A 46 2.77 -2.13 -6.02
CA ASP A 46 3.76 -2.23 -7.10
C ASP A 46 3.59 -3.53 -7.90
N ALA A 47 3.41 -4.66 -7.21
CA ALA A 47 3.16 -5.96 -7.85
C ALA A 47 1.89 -5.95 -8.73
N ILE A 48 0.80 -5.33 -8.27
CA ILE A 48 -0.44 -5.20 -9.05
C ILE A 48 -0.24 -4.25 -10.23
N GLN A 49 0.41 -3.10 -10.02
CA GLN A 49 0.69 -2.16 -11.10
C GLN A 49 1.62 -2.75 -12.16
N ASN A 50 2.62 -3.53 -11.75
CA ASN A 50 3.50 -4.27 -12.63
C ASN A 50 2.73 -5.36 -13.39
N ALA A 51 1.85 -6.11 -12.73
CA ALA A 51 1.00 -7.10 -13.40
C ALA A 51 0.09 -6.45 -14.47
N ILE A 52 -0.53 -5.31 -14.16
CA ILE A 52 -1.35 -4.55 -15.12
C ILE A 52 -0.50 -4.03 -16.28
N GLY A 53 0.67 -3.44 -15.99
CA GLY A 53 1.56 -2.88 -17.02
C GLY A 53 2.21 -3.95 -17.92
N ASN A 54 2.43 -5.16 -17.39
CA ASN A 54 2.99 -6.28 -18.14
C ASN A 54 1.93 -7.01 -18.99
N GLU A 55 0.64 -6.91 -18.62
CA GLU A 55 -0.48 -7.44 -19.41
C GLU A 55 -0.79 -6.59 -20.66
N GLU A 56 -0.48 -5.28 -20.64
CA GLU A 56 -0.60 -4.38 -21.81
C GLU A 56 0.59 -4.48 -22.80
N LEU A 57 1.69 -5.14 -22.40
CA LEU A 57 2.88 -5.34 -23.24
C LEU A 57 3.01 -6.74 -23.85
N ALA A 58 1.99 -7.60 -23.71
CA ALA A 58 1.95 -8.88 -24.41
C ALA A 58 1.58 -8.67 -25.90
N PRO A 59 2.47 -9.02 -26.86
CA PRO A 59 2.18 -8.93 -28.31
C PRO A 59 1.12 -9.93 -28.78
#